data_AF-A0A5W1Q7D1-F1
#
_entry.id   AF-A0A5W1Q7D1-F1
#
_cell.length_a   1.000
_cell.length_b   1.000
_cell.length_c   1.000
_cell.angle_alpha   90.00
_cell.angle_beta   90.00
_cell.angle_gamma   90.00
#
_symmetry.space_group_name_H-M   'P 1'
#
loop_
_entity.id
_entity.type
_entity.pdbx_description
1 polymer ?
#
loop_
_entity_poly.entity_id
_entity_poly.type
_entity_poly.pdbx_seq_one_letter_code
_entity_poly.pdbx_strand_id
1 'polypeptide(L)' 'MLTVTSHASESVINKAFSVLTEYYNGKKVYQVIKPNHYFSVHVSYRWRLLSKNKGRDWELMTHERYNKQYKI' A
#
# COMPACT_ATOMS: atom_id res chain seq x y z
N MET A 1 3.93 -10.32 -1.79
CA MET A 1 4.77 -10.17 -0.58
C MET A 1 4.60 -8.76 0.02
N LEU A 2 4.70 -8.57 1.34
CA LEU A 2 4.67 -7.24 1.99
C LEU A 2 6.09 -6.81 2.40
N THR A 3 6.52 -5.66 1.92
CA THR A 3 7.81 -5.04 2.29
C THR A 3 7.56 -3.76 3.08
N VAL A 4 8.19 -3.62 4.24
CA VAL A 4 8.10 -2.41 5.08
C VAL A 4 9.33 -1.54 4.83
N THR A 5 9.14 -0.39 4.18
CA THR A 5 10.25 0.46 3.70
C THR A 5 10.60 1.62 4.63
N SER A 6 9.95 1.69 5.81
CA SER A 6 10.11 2.75 6.81
C SER A 6 9.75 2.19 8.19
N HIS A 7 10.27 2.76 9.27
CA HIS A 7 9.92 2.32 10.63
C HIS A 7 8.45 2.60 10.95
N ALA A 8 7.61 1.58 10.74
CA ALA A 8 6.19 1.59 11.04
C ALA A 8 5.95 1.04 12.45
N SER A 9 4.97 1.60 13.16
CA SER A 9 4.51 0.99 14.40
C SER A 9 3.77 -0.31 14.11
N GLU A 10 3.73 -1.20 15.10
CA GLU A 10 3.04 -2.49 14.99
C GLU A 10 1.56 -2.33 14.61
N SER A 11 0.87 -1.33 15.16
CA SER A 11 -0.52 -1.02 14.80
C SER A 11 -0.70 -0.73 13.30
N VAL A 12 0.23 0.00 12.68
CA VAL A 12 0.19 0.28 11.24
C VAL A 12 0.45 -0.98 10.44
N ILE A 13 1.40 -1.81 10.87
CA ILE A 13 1.72 -3.09 10.23
C ILE A 13 0.50 -4.03 10.29
N ASN A 14 -0.13 -4.16 11.45
CA ASN A 14 -1.33 -4.97 11.64
C ASN A 14 -2.50 -4.48 10.78
N LYS A 15 -2.68 -3.15 10.67
CA LYS A 15 -3.69 -2.58 9.78
C LYS A 15 -3.39 -2.88 8.32
N ALA A 16 -2.12 -2.80 7.90
CA ALA A 16 -1.71 -3.15 6.55
C ALA A 16 -2.02 -4.62 6.22
N PHE A 17 -1.69 -5.54 7.13
CA PHE A 17 -2.05 -6.96 6.97
C PHE A 17 -3.56 -7.18 6.89
N SER A 18 -4.33 -6.55 7.79
CA SER A 18 -5.80 -6.65 7.75
C SER A 18 -6.38 -6.25 6.40
N VAL A 19 -5.91 -5.12 5.83
CA VAL A 19 -6.39 -4.66 4.52
C VAL A 19 -5.90 -5.57 3.38
N LEU A 20 -4.68 -6.11 3.46
CA LEU A 20 -4.20 -7.07 2.47
C LEU A 20 -4.99 -8.39 2.51
N THR A 21 -5.38 -8.86 3.69
CA THR A 21 -6.27 -10.01 3.82
C THR A 21 -7.60 -9.75 3.12
N GLU A 22 -8.18 -8.56 3.28
CA GLU A 22 -9.40 -8.19 2.56
C GLU A 22 -9.18 -8.16 1.04
N TYR A 23 -8.06 -7.61 0.58
CA TYR A 23 -7.68 -7.60 -0.83
C TYR A 23 -7.60 -9.03 -1.41
N TYR A 24 -6.89 -9.94 -0.73
CA TYR A 24 -6.74 -11.33 -1.18
C TYR A 24 -8.03 -12.14 -1.11
N ASN A 25 -8.97 -11.73 -0.25
CA ASN A 25 -10.34 -12.25 -0.23
C ASN A 25 -11.23 -11.66 -1.36
N GLY A 26 -10.65 -10.92 -2.32
CA GLY A 26 -11.35 -10.39 -3.48
C GLY A 26 -12.05 -9.05 -3.24
N LYS A 27 -11.91 -8.43 -2.06
CA LYS A 27 -12.48 -7.11 -1.82
C LYS A 27 -11.69 -6.03 -2.55
N LYS A 28 -12.41 -5.09 -3.17
CA LYS A 28 -11.82 -3.92 -3.83
C LYS A 28 -11.44 -2.83 -2.82
N VAL A 29 -10.37 -3.05 -2.06
CA VAL A 29 -9.84 -2.13 -1.03
C VAL A 29 -8.78 -1.15 -1.55
N TYR A 30 -8.50 -1.18 -2.85
CA TYR A 30 -7.44 -0.39 -3.49
C TYR A 30 -7.99 0.60 -4.50
N GLN A 31 -7.19 1.63 -4.75
CA GLN A 31 -7.36 2.61 -5.82
C GLN A 31 -6.34 2.34 -6.93
N VAL A 32 -6.73 2.63 -8.17
CA VAL A 32 -5.82 2.56 -9.32
C VAL A 32 -5.26 3.95 -9.60
N ILE A 33 -3.95 4.10 -9.54
CA ILE A 33 -3.24 5.33 -9.86
C ILE A 33 -2.93 5.35 -11.36
N LYS A 34 -3.37 6.41 -12.05
CA LYS A 34 -3.04 6.68 -13.45
C LYS A 34 -1.76 7.55 -13.54
N PRO A 35 -0.98 7.46 -14.64
CA PRO A 35 -1.17 6.60 -15.80
C PRO A 35 -0.61 5.18 -15.63
N ASN A 36 0.23 4.94 -14.62
CA ASN A 36 1.03 3.71 -14.49
C ASN A 36 0.22 2.47 -14.05
N HIS A 37 -1.06 2.63 -13.72
CA HIS A 37 -1.95 1.57 -13.23
C HIS A 37 -1.45 0.89 -11.95
N TYR A 38 -0.77 1.64 -11.09
CA TYR A 38 -0.35 1.15 -9.77
C TYR A 38 -1.55 1.03 -8.85
N PHE A 39 -1.49 0.10 -7.90
CA PHE A 39 -2.53 -0.02 -6.87
C PHE A 39 -2.06 0.66 -5.60
N SER A 40 -2.97 1.40 -4.96
CA SER A 40 -2.71 2.11 -3.71
C SER A 40 -3.81 1.90 -2.71
N VAL A 41 -3.42 1.74 -1.45
CA VAL A 41 -4.33 1.54 -0.33
C VAL A 41 -3.98 2.51 0.78
N HIS A 42 -5.00 3.15 1.33
CA HIS A 42 -4.90 4.01 2.49
C HIS A 42 -4.87 3.17 3.78
N VAL A 43 -3.71 3.03 4.42
CA VAL A 43 -3.59 2.26 5.67
C VAL A 43 -3.97 3.11 6.88
N SER A 44 -3.41 4.32 6.95
CA SER A 44 -3.73 5.34 7.96
C SER A 44 -3.33 6.72 7.46
N TYR A 45 -3.51 7.77 8.27
CA TYR A 45 -3.24 9.16 7.86
C TYR A 45 -1.87 9.35 7.17
N ARG A 46 -0.81 8.77 7.75
CA ARG A 46 0.58 8.91 7.23
C ARG A 46 1.09 7.71 6.43
N TRP A 47 0.29 6.67 6.21
CA TRP A 47 0.79 5.40 5.68
C TRP A 47 0.00 4.91 4.47
N ARG A 48 0.72 4.41 3.48
CA ARG A 48 0.19 3.90 2.22
C ARG A 48 0.81 2.54 1.92
N LEU A 49 0.01 1.65 1.37
CA LEU A 49 0.54 0.52 0.61
C LEU A 49 0.53 0.90 -0.86
N LEU A 50 1.63 0.63 -1.56
CA LEU A 50 1.76 0.81 -2.99
C LEU A 50 2.13 -0.53 -3.62
N SER A 51 1.47 -0.88 -4.72
CA SER A 51 1.84 -2.00 -5.57
C SER A 51 2.01 -1.54 -7.00
N LYS A 52 3.21 -1.71 -7.54
CA LYS A 52 3.53 -1.38 -8.94
C LYS A 52 3.24 -2.53 -9.90
N ASN A 53 2.92 -3.72 -9.37
CA ASN A 53 2.77 -4.95 -10.14
C ASN A 53 1.36 -5.57 -10.01
N LYS A 54 0.34 -4.72 -9.89
CA LYS A 54 -1.09 -5.07 -9.82
C LYS A 54 -1.44 -5.95 -8.62
N GLY A 55 -0.86 -5.64 -7.46
CA GLY A 55 -1.15 -6.29 -6.18
C GLY A 55 -0.46 -7.63 -5.92
N ARG A 56 0.55 -8.00 -6.73
CA ARG A 56 1.41 -9.15 -6.45
C ARG A 56 2.30 -8.88 -5.24
N ASP A 57 2.92 -7.70 -5.22
CA ASP A 57 3.75 -7.22 -4.11
C ASP A 57 3.32 -5.84 -3.66
N TRP A 58 3.46 -5.61 -2.35
CA TRP A 58 3.02 -4.39 -1.68
C TRP A 58 4.16 -3.82 -0.85
N GLU A 59 4.37 -2.52 -1.00
CA GLU A 59 5.31 -1.75 -0.19
C GLU A 59 4.54 -0.85 0.79
N LEU A 60 4.74 -1.06 2.08
CA LEU A 60 4.27 -0.14 3.12
C LEU A 60 5.27 1.00 3.28
N MET A 61 4.78 2.23 3.13
CA MET A 61 5.61 3.43 3.17
C MET A 61 4.86 4.62 3.73
N THR A 62 5.60 5.65 4.14
CA THR A 62 5.03 6.91 4.55
C THR A 62 4.39 7.64 3.37
N HIS A 63 3.45 8.55 3.64
CA HIS A 63 2.83 9.40 2.64
C HIS A 63 3.87 10.22 1.85
N GLU A 64 4.92 10.70 2.51
CA GLU A 64 6.00 11.45 1.86
C GLU A 64 6.79 10.60 0.85
N ARG A 65 7.14 9.36 1.22
CA ARG A 65 7.82 8.43 0.31
C ARG A 65 6.90 8.00 -0.82
N TYR A 66 5.64 7.73 -0.51
CA TYR A 66 4.60 7.45 -1.49
C TYR A 66 4.52 8.55 -2.56
N ASN A 67 4.48 9.83 -2.14
CA ASN A 67 4.39 10.97 -3.05
C ASN A 67 5.55 11.08 -4.05
N LYS A 68 6.72 10.56 -3.70
CA LYS A 68 7.87 10.47 -4.59
C LYS A 68 7.76 9.27 -5.53
N GLN A 69 7.18 8.16 -5.06
CA GLN A 69 7.14 6.89 -5.78
C GLN A 69 6.01 6.77 -6.80
N TYR A 70 4.82 7.33 -6.54
CA TYR A 70 3.69 7.17 -7.47
C TYR A 70 3.75 8.09 -8.69
N LYS A 71 4.54 9.16 -8.61
CA LYS A 71 4.74 10.13 -9.70
C LYS A 71 5.74 9.66 -10.76
N ILE A 72 6.46 8.58 -10.46
CA ILE A 72 7.45 7.92 -11.33
C ILE A 72 6.73 6.76 -12.01
#